data_AF-A0A934VAH7-F1
#
_entry.id   AF-A0A934VAH7-F1
#
_cell.length_a   1.000
_cell.length_b   1.000
_cell.length_c   1.000
_cell.angle_alpha   90.00
_cell.angle_beta   90.00
_cell.angle_gamma   90.00
#
_symmetry.space_group_name_H-M   'P 1'
#
loop_
_entity.id
_entity.type
_entity.pdbx_description
1 polymer ?
#
loop_
_entity_poly.entity_id
_entity_poly.type
_entity_poly.pdbx_seq_one_letter_code
_entity_poly.pdbx_strand_id
1 'polypeptide(L)'
;MKTTTIPATLAFLGLSVSALVAQVPVADDRSVRALVEDLVMEEQAAAPLSIAQQLAGETGVSEDYKKRFEKCRRAFKKLTELKKNAFPVLTEHLGDKRPSITFGDLSKTTTVGDACYTNIHFQLVEVPARDPRFEIVRLGRDGRPHLRPNSGKTPFDPAGPLAKFLEAKANLTEREMRISTETPFDAAGGLAKWLEANARLTHTEMRIKCLDWLLDREKEIGANDAEGYFINIMPIEIRILEIRKEAGEDVGKELDRMRIALAGKDPAVVPPSLLPPPKDVSGKPK
;
A
#
# COMPACT_ATOMS: atom_id res chain seq x y z
N MET A 1 -43.38 10.39 -71.49
CA MET A 1 -42.25 9.49 -71.20
C MET A 1 -42.10 9.41 -69.69
N LYS A 2 -42.07 8.19 -69.14
CA LYS A 2 -42.01 7.90 -67.71
C LYS A 2 -40.56 8.01 -67.23
N THR A 3 -40.31 8.71 -66.13
CA THR A 3 -39.05 8.60 -65.38
C THR A 3 -39.36 8.50 -63.89
N THR A 4 -39.32 7.25 -63.42
CA THR A 4 -39.36 6.87 -62.01
C THR A 4 -37.92 6.84 -61.52
N THR A 5 -37.58 7.62 -60.49
CA THR A 5 -36.26 7.55 -59.84
C THR A 5 -36.47 7.18 -58.37
N ILE A 6 -35.86 6.06 -57.97
CA ILE A 6 -35.92 5.43 -56.65
C ILE A 6 -34.88 6.12 -55.73
N PRO A 7 -35.20 6.46 -54.47
CA PRO A 7 -34.18 6.88 -53.51
C PRO A 7 -33.49 5.65 -52.91
N ALA A 8 -32.16 5.63 -52.99
CA ALA A 8 -31.30 4.63 -52.37
C ALA A 8 -31.11 4.94 -50.88
N THR A 9 -31.60 4.05 -50.02
CA THR A 9 -31.41 4.08 -48.57
C THR A 9 -29.99 3.62 -48.23
N LEU A 10 -29.12 4.53 -47.79
CA LEU A 10 -27.81 4.18 -47.23
C LEU A 10 -28.01 3.78 -45.75
N ALA A 11 -27.93 2.49 -45.46
CA ALA A 11 -27.80 1.97 -44.10
C ALA A 11 -26.32 2.03 -43.68
N PHE A 12 -25.95 3.01 -42.85
CA PHE A 12 -24.65 3.01 -42.18
C PHE A 12 -24.75 2.14 -40.93
N LEU A 13 -24.17 0.94 -41.01
CA LEU A 13 -23.92 0.02 -39.91
C LEU A 13 -23.01 0.70 -38.87
N GLY A 14 -23.60 1.07 -37.73
CA GLY A 14 -22.86 1.44 -36.54
C GLY A 14 -22.23 0.19 -35.90
N LEU A 15 -20.94 -0.04 -36.17
CA LEU A 15 -20.13 -1.00 -35.43
C LEU A 15 -19.89 -0.44 -34.02
N SER A 16 -20.73 -0.85 -33.06
CA SER A 16 -20.46 -0.65 -31.64
C SER A 16 -19.27 -1.53 -31.24
N VAL A 17 -18.10 -0.92 -31.09
CA VAL A 17 -16.94 -1.54 -30.43
C VAL A 17 -17.26 -1.60 -28.94
N SER A 18 -18.00 -2.62 -28.51
CA SER A 18 -18.11 -2.96 -27.10
C SER A 18 -16.74 -3.50 -26.66
N ALA A 19 -15.94 -2.64 -26.03
CA ALA A 19 -14.72 -3.06 -25.35
C ALA A 19 -15.11 -4.11 -24.31
N LEU A 20 -14.73 -5.36 -24.57
CA LEU A 20 -14.90 -6.48 -23.66
C LEU A 20 -13.97 -6.22 -22.47
N VAL A 21 -14.46 -5.52 -21.45
CA VAL A 21 -13.81 -5.50 -20.14
C VAL A 21 -13.86 -6.93 -19.65
N ALA A 22 -12.74 -7.65 -19.74
CA ALA A 22 -12.61 -8.98 -19.15
C ALA A 22 -12.95 -8.84 -17.67
N GLN A 23 -14.14 -9.31 -17.27
CA GLN A 23 -14.52 -9.38 -15.88
C GLN A 23 -13.52 -10.32 -15.21
N VAL A 24 -12.72 -9.78 -14.29
CA VAL A 24 -11.88 -10.61 -13.43
C VAL A 24 -12.84 -11.55 -12.69
N PRO A 25 -12.70 -12.88 -12.85
CA PRO A 25 -13.60 -13.81 -12.19
C PRO A 25 -13.55 -13.54 -10.68
N VAL A 26 -14.72 -13.31 -10.08
CA VAL A 26 -14.85 -13.21 -8.63
C VAL A 26 -14.43 -14.57 -8.08
N ALA A 27 -13.28 -14.63 -7.40
CA ALA A 27 -12.86 -15.85 -6.74
C ALA A 27 -13.92 -16.25 -5.71
N ASP A 28 -14.37 -17.50 -5.75
CA ASP A 28 -15.25 -18.02 -4.71
C ASP A 28 -14.49 -18.21 -3.39
N ASP A 29 -15.21 -18.17 -2.27
CA ASP A 29 -14.64 -18.31 -0.92
C ASP A 29 -13.82 -19.60 -0.76
N ARG A 30 -14.21 -20.68 -1.45
CA ARG A 30 -13.51 -21.96 -1.40
C ARG A 30 -12.10 -21.82 -1.98
N SER A 31 -11.97 -21.11 -3.08
CA SER A 31 -10.69 -20.85 -3.74
C SER A 31 -9.80 -19.95 -2.89
N VAL A 32 -10.38 -18.94 -2.22
CA VAL A 32 -9.62 -18.09 -1.28
C VAL A 32 -9.14 -18.90 -0.08
N ARG A 33 -9.99 -19.75 0.51
CA ARG A 33 -9.60 -20.62 1.63
C ARG A 33 -8.50 -21.60 1.24
N ALA A 34 -8.55 -22.16 0.03
CA ALA A 34 -7.47 -23.01 -0.47
C ALA A 34 -6.13 -22.26 -0.55
N LEU A 35 -6.14 -20.98 -0.93
CA LEU A 35 -4.92 -20.15 -0.89
C LEU A 35 -4.44 -19.89 0.54
N VAL A 36 -5.33 -19.75 1.52
CA VAL A 36 -4.94 -19.63 2.93
C VAL A 36 -4.31 -20.92 3.44
N GLU A 37 -4.85 -22.08 3.06
CA GLU A 37 -4.25 -23.39 3.38
C GLU A 37 -2.85 -23.55 2.77
N ASP A 38 -2.63 -22.99 1.58
CA ASP A 38 -1.32 -22.97 0.93
C ASP A 38 -0.27 -22.09 1.65
N LEU A 39 -0.65 -21.33 2.68
CA LEU A 39 0.27 -20.58 3.55
C LEU A 39 0.87 -21.46 4.67
N VAL A 40 0.28 -22.62 4.97
CA VAL A 40 0.75 -23.49 6.06
C VAL A 40 2.11 -24.10 5.73
N MET A 41 3.04 -23.99 6.66
CA MET A 41 4.37 -24.62 6.62
C MET A 41 4.53 -25.56 7.81
N GLU A 42 4.17 -26.84 7.64
CA GLU A 42 4.17 -27.83 8.73
C GLU A 42 5.57 -28.11 9.33
N GLU A 43 6.62 -27.80 8.59
CA GLU A 43 8.00 -28.06 9.00
C GLU A 43 8.62 -26.78 9.57
N GLN A 44 8.62 -26.66 10.90
CA GLN A 44 9.51 -25.72 11.59
C GLN A 44 10.95 -26.21 11.38
N ALA A 45 11.55 -25.87 10.25
CA ALA A 45 12.97 -26.07 10.04
C ALA A 45 13.72 -25.34 11.16
N ALA A 46 14.63 -26.05 11.82
CA ALA A 46 15.46 -25.56 12.89
C ALA A 46 16.13 -24.23 12.52
N ALA A 47 15.89 -23.22 13.36
CA ALA A 47 16.31 -21.82 13.23
C ALA A 47 15.79 -21.06 11.98
N PRO A 48 15.20 -19.86 12.14
CA PRO A 48 14.78 -19.04 11.01
C PRO A 48 16.01 -18.64 10.19
N LEU A 49 16.17 -19.24 9.01
CA LEU A 49 17.11 -18.75 7.99
C LEU A 49 16.74 -17.30 7.68
N SER A 50 17.72 -16.41 7.58
CA SER A 50 17.46 -15.03 7.15
C SER A 50 16.91 -15.01 5.72
N ILE A 51 16.13 -13.98 5.34
CA ILE A 51 15.61 -13.82 3.97
C ILE A 51 16.74 -13.92 2.92
N ALA A 52 17.94 -13.42 3.25
CA ALA A 52 19.12 -13.54 2.40
C ALA A 52 19.54 -15.00 2.19
N GLN A 53 19.53 -15.83 3.23
CA GLN A 53 19.83 -17.27 3.13
C GLN A 53 18.72 -18.05 2.42
N GLN A 54 17.46 -17.62 2.56
CA GLN A 54 16.31 -18.19 1.86
C GLN A 54 16.37 -17.90 0.34
N LEU A 55 16.88 -16.72 -0.05
CA LEU A 55 16.98 -16.28 -1.46
C LEU A 55 18.28 -16.70 -2.15
N ALA A 56 19.39 -16.84 -1.41
CA ALA A 56 20.72 -17.13 -1.96
C ALA A 56 20.96 -18.60 -2.33
N GLY A 57 20.00 -19.49 -2.04
CA GLY A 57 20.12 -20.91 -2.41
C GLY A 57 21.29 -21.62 -1.73
N GLU A 58 21.68 -21.20 -0.52
CA GLU A 58 22.80 -21.78 0.23
C GLU A 58 22.63 -23.31 0.40
N THR A 59 23.77 -24.00 0.31
CA THR A 59 23.90 -25.45 0.40
C THR A 59 23.43 -25.93 1.78
N GLY A 60 22.25 -26.54 1.86
CA GLY A 60 21.68 -27.10 3.09
C GLY A 60 20.16 -27.10 3.18
N VAL A 61 19.47 -26.30 2.36
CA VAL A 61 17.99 -26.26 2.32
C VAL A 61 17.44 -27.37 1.41
N SER A 62 16.52 -28.19 1.92
CA SER A 62 15.92 -29.27 1.14
C SER A 62 15.14 -28.73 -0.06
N GLU A 63 15.12 -29.49 -1.16
CA GLU A 63 14.36 -29.12 -2.36
C GLU A 63 12.85 -29.02 -2.07
N ASP A 64 12.36 -29.82 -1.12
CA ASP A 64 10.98 -29.79 -0.67
C ASP A 64 10.65 -28.50 0.08
N TYR A 65 11.56 -27.99 0.91
CA TYR A 65 11.39 -26.69 1.57
C TYR A 65 11.27 -25.57 0.52
N LYS A 66 12.14 -25.54 -0.49
CA LYS A 66 12.11 -24.53 -1.57
C LYS A 66 10.77 -24.55 -2.31
N LYS A 67 10.26 -25.74 -2.66
CA LYS A 67 8.95 -25.89 -3.32
C LYS A 67 7.81 -25.37 -2.46
N ARG A 68 7.82 -25.68 -1.16
CA ARG A 68 6.81 -25.21 -0.20
C ARG A 68 6.88 -23.69 -0.01
N PHE A 69 8.07 -23.14 0.16
CA PHE A 69 8.30 -21.70 0.24
C PHE A 69 7.74 -20.96 -0.98
N GLU A 70 8.05 -21.45 -2.18
CA GLU A 70 7.52 -20.88 -3.42
C GLU A 70 6.00 -21.02 -3.54
N LYS A 71 5.42 -22.10 -3.01
CA LYS A 71 3.96 -22.28 -2.93
C LYS A 71 3.33 -21.20 -2.04
N CYS A 72 3.85 -21.00 -0.82
CA CYS A 72 3.38 -19.97 0.10
C CYS A 72 3.52 -18.57 -0.50
N ARG A 73 4.66 -18.27 -1.14
CA ARG A 73 4.90 -16.98 -1.81
C ARG A 73 3.86 -16.70 -2.91
N ARG A 74 3.57 -17.70 -3.75
CA ARG A 74 2.53 -17.58 -4.79
C ARG A 74 1.14 -17.42 -4.19
N ALA A 75 0.82 -18.17 -3.13
CA ALA A 75 -0.47 -18.07 -2.46
C ALA A 75 -0.68 -16.68 -1.85
N PHE A 76 0.32 -16.17 -1.12
CA PHE A 76 0.32 -14.82 -0.57
C PHE A 76 0.10 -13.77 -1.66
N LYS A 77 0.87 -13.85 -2.75
CA LYS A 77 0.73 -12.91 -3.89
C LYS A 77 -0.68 -12.92 -4.46
N LYS A 78 -1.25 -14.12 -4.71
CA LYS A 78 -2.62 -14.25 -5.21
C LYS A 78 -3.65 -13.67 -4.25
N LEU A 79 -3.52 -13.92 -2.95
CA LEU A 79 -4.40 -13.34 -1.92
C LEU A 79 -4.35 -11.80 -1.96
N THR A 80 -3.17 -11.21 -2.14
CA THR A 80 -3.01 -9.75 -2.31
C THR A 80 -3.70 -9.23 -3.57
N GLU A 81 -3.56 -9.95 -4.70
CA GLU A 81 -4.17 -9.59 -5.98
C GLU A 81 -5.71 -9.67 -5.95
N LEU A 82 -6.28 -10.57 -5.15
CA LEU A 82 -7.72 -10.72 -4.97
C LEU A 82 -8.38 -9.57 -4.19
N LYS A 83 -7.59 -8.77 -3.45
CA LYS A 83 -8.04 -7.57 -2.71
C LYS A 83 -9.33 -7.84 -1.91
N LYS A 84 -10.36 -7.01 -2.11
CA LYS A 84 -11.67 -7.08 -1.44
C LYS A 84 -12.33 -8.46 -1.47
N ASN A 85 -12.04 -9.30 -2.47
CA ASN A 85 -12.62 -10.64 -2.58
C ASN A 85 -11.98 -11.63 -1.59
N ALA A 86 -10.70 -11.44 -1.24
CA ALA A 86 -10.03 -12.26 -0.23
C ALA A 86 -10.27 -11.74 1.20
N PHE A 87 -10.61 -10.47 1.36
CA PHE A 87 -10.70 -9.77 2.64
C PHE A 87 -11.55 -10.48 3.72
N PRO A 88 -12.77 -11.00 3.42
CA PRO A 88 -13.58 -11.67 4.44
C PRO A 88 -12.90 -12.92 5.00
N VAL A 89 -12.41 -13.79 4.12
CA VAL A 89 -11.72 -15.03 4.50
C VAL A 89 -10.44 -14.72 5.26
N LEU A 90 -9.64 -13.75 4.81
CA LEU A 90 -8.43 -13.35 5.53
C LEU A 90 -8.72 -12.89 6.97
N THR A 91 -9.85 -12.19 7.17
CA THR A 91 -10.26 -11.69 8.49
C THR A 91 -10.62 -12.85 9.43
N GLU A 92 -11.29 -13.89 8.93
CA GLU A 92 -11.60 -15.10 9.71
C GLU A 92 -10.35 -15.83 10.20
N HIS A 93 -9.27 -15.80 9.41
CA HIS A 93 -8.03 -16.51 9.69
C HIS A 93 -6.98 -15.68 10.46
N LEU A 94 -7.30 -14.46 10.92
CA LEU A 94 -6.37 -13.65 11.74
C LEU A 94 -5.91 -14.35 13.03
N GLY A 95 -6.74 -15.24 13.57
CA GLY A 95 -6.43 -16.02 14.77
C GLY A 95 -5.62 -17.29 14.51
N ASP A 96 -5.36 -17.65 13.26
CA ASP A 96 -4.77 -18.94 12.88
C ASP A 96 -3.31 -19.05 13.35
N LYS A 97 -3.04 -20.01 14.25
CA LYS A 97 -1.73 -20.23 14.87
C LYS A 97 -0.89 -21.28 14.17
N ARG A 98 -1.39 -21.88 13.08
CA ARG A 98 -0.60 -22.85 12.31
C ARG A 98 0.67 -22.19 11.78
N PRO A 99 1.80 -22.89 11.75
CA PRO A 99 3.04 -22.29 11.30
C PRO A 99 2.97 -21.92 9.81
N SER A 100 3.67 -20.85 9.44
CA SER A 100 3.81 -20.34 8.08
C SER A 100 5.25 -19.87 7.85
N ILE A 101 5.61 -19.49 6.62
CA ILE A 101 6.89 -18.84 6.34
C ILE A 101 7.04 -17.52 7.11
N THR A 102 8.28 -17.07 7.29
CA THR A 102 8.57 -15.72 7.77
C THR A 102 8.24 -14.69 6.70
N PHE A 103 7.50 -13.65 7.06
CA PHE A 103 7.13 -12.53 6.19
C PHE A 103 7.83 -11.24 6.65
N GLY A 104 8.68 -10.67 5.80
CA GLY A 104 9.35 -9.39 6.04
C GLY A 104 10.64 -9.46 6.86
N ASP A 105 11.28 -8.32 7.05
CA ASP A 105 12.47 -8.13 7.90
C ASP A 105 12.20 -8.45 9.39
N LEU A 106 10.93 -8.67 9.77
CA LEU A 106 10.54 -8.99 11.12
C LEU A 106 10.58 -10.50 11.29
N SER A 107 11.62 -10.98 11.98
CA SER A 107 11.85 -12.36 12.41
C SER A 107 10.76 -12.96 13.33
N LYS A 108 9.53 -12.41 13.32
CA LYS A 108 8.46 -12.69 14.29
C LYS A 108 7.13 -13.11 13.67
N THR A 109 6.88 -12.89 12.38
CA THR A 109 5.66 -13.40 11.74
C THR A 109 5.89 -14.85 11.34
N THR A 110 5.32 -15.81 12.06
CA THR A 110 5.58 -17.24 11.82
C THR A 110 4.29 -18.05 11.73
N THR A 111 3.14 -17.38 11.67
CA THR A 111 1.83 -18.04 11.62
C THR A 111 1.02 -17.65 10.39
N VAL A 112 0.05 -18.48 10.03
CA VAL A 112 -0.94 -18.17 8.97
C VAL A 112 -1.71 -16.89 9.31
N GLY A 113 -2.03 -16.67 10.59
CA GLY A 113 -2.66 -15.43 11.05
C GLY A 113 -1.81 -14.19 10.77
N ASP A 114 -0.50 -14.27 10.98
CA ASP A 114 0.42 -13.16 10.64
C ASP A 114 0.48 -12.91 9.13
N ALA A 115 0.43 -13.97 8.32
CA ALA A 115 0.34 -13.87 6.87
C ALA A 115 -0.95 -13.14 6.45
N CYS A 116 -2.08 -13.52 7.06
CA CYS A 116 -3.37 -12.91 6.79
C CYS A 116 -3.41 -11.43 7.24
N TYR A 117 -2.87 -11.12 8.43
CA TYR A 117 -2.68 -9.76 8.91
C TYR A 117 -1.90 -8.93 7.90
N THR A 118 -0.77 -9.46 7.45
CA THR A 118 0.12 -8.80 6.52
C THR A 118 -0.59 -8.55 5.18
N ASN A 119 -1.36 -9.52 4.70
CA ASN A 119 -2.14 -9.37 3.49
C ASN A 119 -3.21 -8.27 3.62
N ILE A 120 -4.01 -8.30 4.69
CA ILE A 120 -5.01 -7.28 5.00
C ILE A 120 -4.36 -5.90 5.10
N HIS A 121 -3.22 -5.80 5.78
CA HIS A 121 -2.46 -4.56 5.90
C HIS A 121 -2.13 -3.98 4.52
N PHE A 122 -1.61 -4.79 3.58
CA PHE A 122 -1.30 -4.30 2.21
C PHE A 122 -2.55 -3.98 1.39
N GLN A 123 -3.66 -4.69 1.60
CA GLN A 123 -4.91 -4.40 0.90
C GLN A 123 -5.54 -3.09 1.36
N LEU A 124 -5.46 -2.78 2.66
CA LEU A 124 -6.03 -1.57 3.26
C LEU A 124 -5.10 -0.36 3.16
N VAL A 125 -3.82 -0.56 3.44
CA VAL A 125 -2.80 0.49 3.42
C VAL A 125 -2.01 0.41 2.11
N GLU A 126 -2.73 0.63 1.00
CA GLU A 126 -2.15 0.66 -0.34
C GLU A 126 -1.38 1.97 -0.54
N VAL A 127 -0.16 2.03 -0.02
CA VAL A 127 0.73 3.18 -0.23
C VAL A 127 1.00 3.31 -1.73
N PRO A 128 0.86 4.51 -2.33
CA PRO A 128 1.22 4.73 -3.72
C PRO A 128 2.64 4.20 -4.01
N ALA A 129 2.87 3.63 -5.19
CA ALA A 129 4.21 3.19 -5.58
C ALA A 129 5.19 4.38 -5.46
N ARG A 130 6.12 4.31 -4.51
CA ARG A 130 7.15 5.32 -4.29
C ARG A 130 8.44 4.89 -4.98
N ASP A 131 9.24 5.85 -5.44
CA ASP A 131 10.58 5.55 -5.96
C ASP A 131 11.39 4.84 -4.86
N PRO A 132 11.93 3.63 -5.11
CA PRO A 132 12.72 2.89 -4.13
C PRO A 132 14.02 3.60 -3.70
N ARG A 133 14.43 4.67 -4.40
CA ARG A 133 15.53 5.56 -3.98
C ARG A 133 15.17 6.45 -2.80
N PHE A 134 13.90 6.58 -2.44
CA PHE A 134 13.49 7.42 -1.34
C PHE A 134 13.85 6.77 0.00
N GLU A 135 14.73 7.46 0.73
CA GLU A 135 15.26 7.01 2.01
C GLU A 135 14.14 6.81 3.04
N ILE A 136 14.32 5.82 3.93
CA ILE A 136 13.43 5.54 5.07
C ILE A 136 13.25 6.78 5.98
N VAL A 137 14.19 7.72 5.87
CA VAL A 137 14.24 8.99 6.59
C VAL A 137 14.10 10.14 5.57
N ARG A 138 13.40 11.22 5.94
CA ARG A 138 13.29 12.44 5.13
C ARG A 138 13.27 13.68 6.01
N LEU A 139 13.59 14.84 5.45
CA LEU A 139 13.41 16.10 6.19
C LEU A 139 11.93 16.48 6.27
N GLY A 140 11.50 16.90 7.46
CA GLY A 140 10.18 17.49 7.71
C GLY A 140 10.19 19.01 7.49
N ARG A 141 9.05 19.67 7.69
CA ARG A 141 8.97 21.14 7.60
C ARG A 141 9.80 21.88 8.66
N ASP A 142 10.16 21.17 9.73
CA ASP A 142 11.04 21.64 10.80
C ASP A 142 12.53 21.49 10.46
N GLY A 143 12.86 20.98 9.28
CA GLY A 143 14.23 20.73 8.83
C GLY A 143 14.93 19.59 9.56
N ARG A 144 14.21 18.79 10.35
CA ARG A 144 14.75 17.64 11.07
C ARG A 144 14.51 16.34 10.31
N PRO A 145 15.33 15.30 10.50
CA PRO A 145 15.06 13.98 9.96
C PRO A 145 13.83 13.37 10.65
N HIS A 146 12.88 12.90 9.85
CA HIS A 146 11.72 12.11 10.27
C HIS A 146 11.74 10.79 9.55
N LEU A 147 11.41 9.71 10.27
CA LEU A 147 11.11 8.45 9.62
C LEU A 147 9.78 8.57 8.87
N ARG A 148 9.71 7.98 7.69
CA ARG A 148 8.48 7.98 6.90
C ARG A 148 7.40 7.15 7.61
N PRO A 149 6.17 7.67 7.74
CA PRO A 149 5.01 6.86 8.12
C PRO A 149 4.85 5.71 7.13
N ASN A 150 4.77 4.48 7.65
CA ASN A 150 4.61 3.25 6.87
C ASN A 150 5.58 3.15 5.67
N SER A 151 6.83 2.77 5.93
CA SER A 151 7.94 2.77 4.95
C SER A 151 7.76 1.84 3.74
N GLY A 152 6.57 1.26 3.53
CA GLY A 152 6.19 0.61 2.27
C GLY A 152 6.97 -0.66 1.93
N LYS A 153 7.71 -1.23 2.89
CA LYS A 153 8.40 -2.50 2.66
C LYS A 153 7.37 -3.60 2.48
N THR A 154 7.43 -4.31 1.37
CA THR A 154 6.75 -5.60 1.25
C THR A 154 7.47 -6.64 2.10
N PRO A 155 6.82 -7.76 2.46
CA PRO A 155 7.46 -8.80 3.25
C PRO A 155 8.57 -9.54 2.51
N PHE A 156 8.73 -9.27 1.21
CA PHE A 156 9.71 -9.91 0.35
C PHE A 156 10.75 -8.91 -0.18
N ASP A 157 10.67 -7.64 0.22
CA ASP A 157 11.69 -6.68 -0.14
C ASP A 157 12.99 -7.05 0.58
N PRO A 158 14.13 -7.09 -0.11
CA PRO A 158 15.41 -7.29 0.55
C PRO A 158 15.60 -6.21 1.60
N ALA A 159 16.20 -6.57 2.74
CA ALA A 159 16.48 -5.66 3.84
C ALA A 159 17.14 -4.37 3.30
N GLY A 160 16.34 -3.30 3.15
CA GLY A 160 16.89 -1.95 2.91
C GLY A 160 17.86 -1.60 4.05
N PRO A 161 18.81 -0.68 3.86
CA PRO A 161 19.97 -0.54 4.73
C PRO A 161 19.56 -0.25 6.18
N LEU A 162 19.48 -1.32 6.97
CA LEU A 162 19.12 -1.34 8.39
C LEU A 162 20.02 -0.39 9.18
N ALA A 163 21.27 -0.22 8.74
CA ALA A 163 22.24 0.73 9.30
C ALA A 163 21.73 2.18 9.27
N LYS A 164 21.17 2.68 8.15
CA LYS A 164 20.62 4.05 8.06
C LYS A 164 19.39 4.23 8.95
N PHE A 165 18.55 3.19 9.05
CA PHE A 165 17.40 3.20 9.95
C PHE A 165 17.81 3.24 11.43
N LEU A 166 18.79 2.42 11.82
CA LEU A 166 19.29 2.36 13.20
C LEU A 166 20.03 3.65 13.59
N GLU A 167 20.81 4.24 12.69
CA GLU A 167 21.47 5.53 12.89
C GLU A 167 20.48 6.69 13.02
N ALA A 168 19.42 6.71 12.19
CA ALA A 168 18.36 7.69 12.32
C ALA A 168 17.57 7.51 13.62
N LYS A 169 17.25 6.26 14.00
CA LYS A 169 16.52 5.93 15.23
C LYS A 169 17.24 6.42 16.49
N ALA A 170 18.58 6.43 16.49
CA ALA A 170 19.37 6.95 17.61
C ALA A 170 19.18 8.45 17.88
N ASN A 171 18.68 9.21 16.90
CA ASN A 171 18.54 10.67 16.95
C ASN A 171 17.09 11.16 16.94
N LEU A 172 16.09 10.26 17.04
CA LEU A 172 14.67 10.61 17.02
C LEU A 172 14.09 10.64 18.43
N THR A 173 13.19 11.58 18.67
CA THR A 173 12.36 11.61 19.86
C THR A 173 11.34 10.46 19.85
N GLU A 174 10.81 10.11 21.03
CA GLU A 174 9.78 9.08 21.17
C GLU A 174 8.53 9.39 20.33
N ARG A 175 8.16 10.68 20.22
CA ARG A 175 7.06 11.13 19.35
C ARG A 175 7.36 10.88 17.87
N GLU A 176 8.56 11.18 17.41
CA GLU A 176 8.96 10.99 16.00
C GLU A 176 9.06 9.50 15.65
N MET A 177 9.57 8.66 16.56
CA MET A 177 9.51 7.20 16.39
C MET A 177 8.07 6.68 16.31
N ARG A 178 7.17 7.23 17.12
CA ARG A 178 5.77 6.82 17.15
C ARG A 178 5.06 7.14 15.84
N ILE A 179 5.25 8.35 15.31
CA ILE A 179 4.65 8.78 14.02
C ILE A 179 5.06 7.87 12.85
N SER A 180 6.25 7.27 12.90
CA SER A 180 6.74 6.46 11.78
C SER A 180 6.48 4.96 11.87
N THR A 181 6.35 4.44 13.09
CA THR A 181 6.21 2.99 13.33
C THR A 181 4.77 2.58 13.59
N GLU A 182 3.91 3.51 13.99
CA GLU A 182 2.49 3.23 14.10
C GLU A 182 1.85 3.08 12.73
N THR A 183 0.97 2.09 12.65
CA THR A 183 -0.07 1.98 11.63
C THR A 183 -1.40 2.49 12.20
N PRO A 184 -2.43 2.75 11.36
CA PRO A 184 -3.78 3.00 11.89
C PRO A 184 -4.27 1.88 12.82
N PHE A 185 -3.74 0.67 12.63
CA PHE A 185 -4.08 -0.50 13.44
C PHE A 185 -3.42 -0.45 14.83
N ASP A 186 -2.14 -0.08 14.90
CA ASP A 186 -1.43 0.05 16.19
C ASP A 186 -2.08 1.13 17.07
N ALA A 187 -2.47 2.26 16.47
CA ALA A 187 -3.20 3.32 17.16
C ALA A 187 -4.56 2.86 17.72
N ALA A 188 -5.18 1.85 17.12
CA ALA A 188 -6.42 1.22 17.61
C ALA A 188 -6.18 0.05 18.58
N GLY A 189 -4.92 -0.27 18.89
CA GLY A 189 -4.55 -1.42 19.73
C GLY A 189 -4.56 -2.77 18.99
N GLY A 190 -4.35 -2.74 17.67
CA GLY A 190 -4.22 -3.90 16.78
C GLY A 190 -5.28 -3.95 15.67
N LEU A 191 -4.98 -4.68 14.59
CA LEU A 191 -5.88 -4.80 13.42
C LEU A 191 -7.26 -5.36 13.79
N ALA A 192 -7.33 -6.35 14.68
CA ALA A 192 -8.62 -6.93 15.08
C ALA A 192 -9.55 -5.88 15.70
N LYS A 193 -9.05 -5.06 16.63
CA LYS A 193 -9.80 -3.95 17.24
C LYS A 193 -10.16 -2.88 16.23
N TRP A 194 -9.24 -2.58 15.32
CA TRP A 194 -9.50 -1.63 14.25
C TRP A 194 -10.63 -2.12 13.32
N LEU A 195 -10.62 -3.39 12.91
CA LEU A 195 -11.66 -3.99 12.08
C LEU A 195 -13.01 -3.99 12.78
N GLU A 196 -13.05 -4.33 14.07
CA GLU A 196 -14.27 -4.27 14.89
C GLU A 196 -14.84 -2.85 14.93
N ALA A 197 -14.01 -1.85 15.24
CA ALA A 197 -14.41 -0.44 15.29
C ALA A 197 -14.88 0.11 13.94
N ASN A 198 -14.48 -0.53 12.83
CA ASN A 198 -14.77 -0.11 11.47
C ASN A 198 -15.66 -1.11 10.71
N ALA A 199 -16.30 -2.07 11.40
CA ALA A 199 -17.03 -3.17 10.76
C ALA A 199 -18.22 -2.72 9.88
N ARG A 200 -18.68 -1.47 10.05
CA ARG A 200 -19.74 -0.86 9.24
C ARG A 200 -19.25 -0.23 7.93
N LEU A 201 -17.93 -0.06 7.79
CA LEU A 201 -17.32 0.50 6.59
C LEU A 201 -17.19 -0.58 5.53
N THR A 202 -17.42 -0.21 4.28
CA THR A 202 -17.02 -1.01 3.12
C THR A 202 -15.50 -1.09 3.02
N HIS A 203 -14.99 -2.09 2.29
CA HIS A 203 -13.55 -2.22 2.04
C HIS A 203 -12.94 -0.95 1.41
N THR A 204 -13.69 -0.27 0.54
CA THR A 204 -13.27 0.99 -0.07
C THR A 204 -13.17 2.12 0.96
N GLU A 205 -14.16 2.26 1.84
CA GLU A 205 -14.13 3.25 2.92
C GLU A 205 -13.02 2.95 3.93
N MET A 206 -12.76 1.68 4.25
CA MET A 206 -11.62 1.26 5.08
C MET A 206 -10.28 1.67 4.45
N ARG A 207 -10.10 1.47 3.14
CA ARG A 207 -8.90 1.93 2.41
C ARG A 207 -8.72 3.44 2.49
N ILE A 208 -9.79 4.20 2.23
CA ILE A 208 -9.76 5.67 2.33
C ILE A 208 -9.38 6.08 3.75
N LYS A 209 -9.98 5.47 4.78
CA LYS A 209 -9.67 5.78 6.18
C LYS A 209 -8.21 5.49 6.56
N CYS A 210 -7.63 4.41 6.06
CA CYS A 210 -6.21 4.12 6.26
C CYS A 210 -5.31 5.14 5.56
N LEU A 211 -5.66 5.58 4.35
CA LEU A 211 -4.91 6.60 3.61
C LEU A 211 -5.06 8.00 4.22
N ASP A 212 -6.25 8.36 4.71
CA ASP A 212 -6.48 9.61 5.44
C ASP A 212 -5.63 9.65 6.72
N TRP A 213 -5.59 8.54 7.48
CA TRP A 213 -4.69 8.44 8.63
C TRP A 213 -3.22 8.64 8.24
N LEU A 214 -2.77 8.02 7.14
CA LEU A 214 -1.41 8.16 6.63
C LEU A 214 -1.12 9.60 6.19
N LEU A 215 -2.07 10.22 5.49
CA LEU A 215 -2.00 11.61 5.03
C LEU A 215 -1.86 12.57 6.22
N ASP A 216 -2.63 12.36 7.28
CA ASP A 216 -2.57 13.17 8.50
C ASP A 216 -1.18 13.09 9.15
N ARG A 217 -0.58 11.89 9.23
CA ARG A 217 0.80 11.73 9.73
C ARG A 217 1.81 12.45 8.84
N GLU A 218 1.71 12.31 7.52
CA GLU A 218 2.63 12.98 6.59
C GLU A 218 2.47 14.52 6.64
N LYS A 219 1.24 15.02 6.85
CA LYS A 219 0.95 16.44 7.06
C LYS A 219 1.44 16.96 8.42
N GLU A 220 1.41 16.14 9.48
CA GLU A 220 2.00 16.48 10.78
C GLU A 220 3.50 16.73 10.66
N ILE A 221 4.21 15.88 9.90
CA ILE A 221 5.63 16.05 9.57
C ILE A 221 5.83 17.26 8.63
N GLY A 222 4.92 17.47 7.68
CA GLY A 222 5.04 18.46 6.63
C GLY A 222 6.17 18.14 5.63
N ALA A 223 6.52 19.10 4.79
CA ALA A 223 7.57 19.02 3.79
C ALA A 223 8.63 20.10 4.02
N ASN A 224 9.90 19.76 3.84
CA ASN A 224 11.01 20.72 3.96
C ASN A 224 11.03 21.76 2.82
N ASP A 225 10.42 21.42 1.68
CA ASP A 225 10.29 22.25 0.49
C ASP A 225 9.13 21.73 -0.38
N ALA A 226 8.86 22.41 -1.49
CA ALA A 226 7.77 22.04 -2.41
C ALA A 226 7.98 20.63 -2.99
N GLU A 227 9.23 20.26 -3.32
CA GLU A 227 9.57 18.94 -3.83
C GLU A 227 9.20 17.84 -2.82
N GLY A 228 9.47 18.07 -1.53
CA GLY A 228 9.06 17.18 -0.46
C GLY A 228 7.54 16.95 -0.40
N TYR A 229 6.72 17.95 -0.73
CA TYR A 229 5.26 17.78 -0.78
C TYR A 229 4.84 16.88 -1.96
N PHE A 230 5.41 17.10 -3.15
CA PHE A 230 5.13 16.28 -4.35
C PHE A 230 5.57 14.83 -4.20
N ILE A 231 6.60 14.56 -3.39
CA ILE A 231 7.09 13.20 -3.15
C ILE A 231 6.28 12.49 -2.07
N ASN A 232 5.94 13.19 -0.98
CA ASN A 232 5.49 12.51 0.24
C ASN A 232 3.99 12.62 0.51
N ILE A 233 3.37 13.75 0.16
CA ILE A 233 2.00 14.09 0.57
C ILE A 233 1.04 14.01 -0.62
N MET A 234 1.33 14.73 -1.71
CA MET A 234 0.43 14.78 -2.87
C MET A 234 0.09 13.40 -3.46
N PRO A 235 1.01 12.42 -3.56
CA PRO A 235 0.67 11.10 -4.09
C PRO A 235 -0.40 10.39 -3.26
N ILE A 236 -0.44 10.62 -1.94
CA ILE A 236 -1.48 10.06 -1.07
C ILE A 236 -2.82 10.73 -1.34
N GLU A 237 -2.84 12.06 -1.46
CA GLU A 237 -4.05 12.84 -1.79
C GLU A 237 -4.65 12.39 -3.13
N ILE A 238 -3.82 12.24 -4.15
CA ILE A 238 -4.22 11.70 -5.46
C ILE A 238 -4.81 10.29 -5.30
N ARG A 239 -4.16 9.42 -4.53
CA ARG A 239 -4.64 8.04 -4.35
C ARG A 239 -5.99 7.97 -3.64
N ILE A 240 -6.23 8.84 -2.65
CA ILE A 240 -7.54 8.96 -2.01
C ILE A 240 -8.60 9.35 -3.05
N LEU A 241 -8.33 10.35 -3.89
CA LEU A 241 -9.26 10.79 -4.94
C LEU A 241 -9.51 9.70 -5.99
N GLU A 242 -8.50 8.92 -6.36
CA GLU A 242 -8.68 7.77 -7.26
C GLU A 242 -9.64 6.74 -6.66
N ILE A 243 -9.49 6.41 -5.39
CA ILE A 243 -10.34 5.43 -4.71
C ILE A 243 -11.77 5.98 -4.55
N ARG A 244 -11.93 7.27 -4.23
CA ARG A 244 -13.24 7.93 -4.21
C ARG A 244 -13.92 7.91 -5.59
N LYS A 245 -13.16 8.15 -6.66
CA LYS A 245 -13.65 8.01 -8.03
C LYS A 245 -14.05 6.56 -8.36
N GLU A 246 -13.27 5.57 -7.95
CA GLU A 246 -13.62 4.14 -8.07
C GLU A 246 -14.91 3.80 -7.30
N ALA A 247 -15.20 4.53 -6.21
CA ALA A 247 -16.44 4.41 -5.43
C ALA A 247 -17.65 5.13 -6.06
N GLY A 248 -17.45 5.87 -7.16
CA GLY A 248 -18.50 6.62 -7.85
C GLY A 248 -18.67 8.07 -7.39
N GLU A 249 -17.75 8.62 -6.59
CA GLU A 249 -17.78 10.03 -6.21
C GLU A 249 -17.35 10.94 -7.37
N ASP A 250 -17.97 12.12 -7.47
CA ASP A 250 -17.63 13.14 -8.48
C ASP A 250 -16.40 13.95 -8.07
N VAL A 251 -15.23 13.34 -8.20
CA VAL A 251 -13.92 13.95 -7.88
C VAL A 251 -13.00 14.09 -9.09
N GLY A 252 -13.52 13.87 -10.31
CA GLY A 252 -12.73 13.79 -11.53
C GLY A 252 -11.92 15.07 -11.82
N LYS A 253 -12.56 16.24 -11.71
CA LYS A 253 -11.91 17.53 -11.94
C LYS A 253 -10.77 17.79 -10.97
N GLU A 254 -10.97 17.47 -9.70
CA GLU A 254 -9.97 17.65 -8.66
C GLU A 254 -8.78 16.70 -8.86
N LEU A 255 -9.06 15.44 -9.16
CA LEU A 255 -8.04 14.44 -9.45
C LEU A 255 -7.17 14.86 -10.65
N ASP A 256 -7.78 15.35 -11.73
CA ASP A 256 -7.04 15.81 -12.92
C ASP A 256 -6.19 17.05 -12.59
N ARG A 257 -6.73 18.01 -11.83
CA ARG A 257 -5.98 19.17 -11.34
C ARG A 257 -4.74 18.75 -10.55
N MET A 258 -4.89 17.83 -9.59
CA MET A 258 -3.76 17.38 -8.77
C MET A 258 -2.72 16.62 -9.58
N ARG A 259 -3.12 15.79 -10.56
CA ARG A 259 -2.19 15.09 -11.45
C ARG A 259 -1.39 16.05 -12.33
N ILE A 260 -2.04 17.07 -12.88
CA ILE A 260 -1.36 18.13 -13.65
C ILE A 260 -0.37 18.87 -12.76
N ALA A 261 -0.79 19.24 -11.55
CA ALA A 261 0.09 19.92 -10.60
C ALA A 261 1.29 19.07 -10.17
N LEU A 262 1.11 17.75 -9.98
CA LEU A 262 2.19 16.81 -9.70
C LEU A 262 3.18 16.72 -10.88
N ALA A 263 2.66 16.58 -12.10
CA ALA A 263 3.49 16.46 -13.31
C ALA A 263 4.29 17.75 -13.59
N GLY A 264 3.67 18.91 -13.37
CA GLY A 264 4.31 20.22 -13.51
C GLY A 264 5.11 20.66 -12.30
N LYS A 265 5.03 19.93 -11.17
CA LYS A 265 5.57 20.31 -9.86
C LYS A 265 5.25 21.76 -9.48
N ASP A 266 3.98 22.16 -9.69
CA ASP A 266 3.54 23.54 -9.53
C ASP A 266 3.56 23.98 -8.05
N PRO A 267 4.53 24.80 -7.60
CA PRO A 267 4.64 25.14 -6.18
C PRO A 267 3.44 25.94 -5.67
N ALA A 268 2.62 26.54 -6.54
CA ALA A 268 1.45 27.31 -6.15
C ALA A 268 0.35 26.45 -5.52
N VAL A 269 0.33 25.14 -5.77
CA VAL A 269 -0.65 24.24 -5.15
C VAL A 269 -0.22 23.74 -3.77
N VAL A 270 1.03 23.98 -3.37
CA VAL A 270 1.56 23.49 -2.10
C VAL A 270 1.02 24.35 -0.96
N PRO A 271 0.27 23.78 0.01
CA PRO A 271 -0.24 24.55 1.14
C PRO A 271 0.91 25.16 1.96
N PRO A 272 0.95 26.48 2.19
CA PRO A 272 2.04 27.12 2.94
C PRO A 272 2.22 26.57 4.36
N SER A 273 1.14 26.08 4.98
CA SER A 273 1.17 25.46 6.32
C SER A 273 1.98 24.15 6.38
N LEU A 274 2.24 23.53 5.23
CA LEU A 274 3.02 22.30 5.12
C LEU A 274 4.49 22.56 4.82
N LEU A 275 4.89 23.81 4.60
CA LEU A 275 6.27 24.21 4.32
C LEU A 275 6.93 24.85 5.55
N PRO A 276 8.27 24.99 5.58
CA PRO A 276 8.93 25.74 6.64
C PRO A 276 8.44 27.20 6.65
N PRO A 277 8.40 27.84 7.84
CA PRO A 277 8.06 29.26 7.91
C PRO A 277 9.07 30.08 7.08
N PRO A 278 8.62 31.18 6.44
CA PRO A 278 9.52 32.07 5.71
C PRO A 278 10.65 32.53 6.62
N LYS A 279 11.89 32.33 6.19
CA LYS A 279 13.05 32.88 6.89
C LYS A 279 13.03 34.41 6.78
N ASP A 280 13.35 35.12 7.84
CA ASP A 280 13.61 36.55 7.77
C ASP A 280 14.92 36.86 7.00
N VAL A 281 15.20 38.15 6.79
CA VAL A 281 16.39 38.63 6.08
C VAL A 281 17.70 38.21 6.78
N SER A 282 17.64 37.77 8.03
CA SER A 282 18.77 37.26 8.81
C SER A 282 18.93 35.74 8.74
N GLY A 283 18.06 35.05 8.01
CA GLY A 283 18.05 33.59 7.89
C GLY A 283 17.41 32.86 9.07
N LYS A 284 16.79 33.58 10.00
CA LYS A 284 16.09 33.01 11.16
C LYS A 284 14.61 32.76 10.84
N PRO A 285 13.99 31.68 11.34
CA PRO A 285 12.55 31.49 11.20
C PRO A 285 11.81 32.64 11.87
N LYS A 286 10.84 33.24 11.16
CA LYS A 286 9.94 34.29 11.70
C LYS A 286 8.95 33.73 12.70
#